data_AF-A0A532BZ34-F1
#
_entry.id   AF-A0A532BZ34-F1
#
_cell.length_a   1.000
_cell.length_b   1.000
_cell.length_c   1.000
_cell.angle_alpha   90.00
_cell.angle_beta   90.00
_cell.angle_gamma   90.00
#
_symmetry.space_group_name_H-M   'P 1'
#
loop_
_entity.id
_entity.type
_entity.pdbx_description
1 polymer ?
#
loop_
_entity_poly.entity_id
_entity_poly.type
_entity_poly.pdbx_seq_one_letter_code
_entity_poly.pdbx_strand_id
1 'polypeptide(L)'
;MRISGASDSTSPNHLTESWIERAARLEKLLTICPRDILVRCDLASVLEELGQYEKALINWKAVLADDSNNLKAREGMARCRLRIGRPLQSNT
;
A
#
# COMPACT_ATOMS: atom_id res chain seq x y z
N MET A 1 11.26 -36.54 17.47
CA MET A 1 10.50 -36.16 18.68
C MET A 1 10.06 -34.71 18.53
N ARG A 2 8.76 -34.46 18.68
CA ARG A 2 8.00 -33.20 18.49
C ARG A 2 7.82 -32.72 17.05
N ILE A 3 6.79 -33.32 16.42
CA ILE A 3 5.83 -32.60 15.59
C ILE A 3 5.24 -31.44 16.40
N SER A 4 5.46 -30.22 15.93
CA SER A 4 4.74 -29.01 16.32
C SER A 4 4.39 -28.36 14.98
N GLY A 5 3.22 -28.60 14.41
CA GLY A 5 1.96 -28.26 15.04
C GLY A 5 1.56 -26.93 14.43
N ALA A 6 0.75 -27.01 13.37
CA ALA A 6 0.05 -25.91 12.79
C ALA A 6 -0.63 -25.07 13.87
N SER A 7 -0.76 -23.76 13.60
CA SER A 7 -1.68 -22.76 14.17
C SER A 7 -0.90 -21.56 14.69
N ASP A 8 -0.47 -20.68 13.80
CA ASP A 8 -0.55 -19.27 14.15
C ASP A 8 -1.67 -18.68 13.31
N SER A 9 -2.87 -18.92 13.84
CA SER A 9 -3.98 -17.98 13.88
C SER A 9 -3.57 -16.66 13.23
N THR A 10 -3.98 -16.46 11.97
CA THR A 10 -3.79 -15.20 11.25
C THR A 10 -4.59 -14.12 11.95
N SER A 11 -4.08 -13.65 13.09
CA SER A 11 -4.56 -12.48 13.77
C SER A 11 -4.35 -11.35 12.77
N PRO A 12 -5.38 -10.55 12.46
CA PRO A 12 -5.26 -9.48 11.47
C PRO A 12 -4.07 -8.53 11.76
N ASN A 13 -3.63 -8.46 13.02
CA ASN A 13 -2.48 -7.70 13.47
C ASN A 13 -1.11 -8.10 12.86
N HIS A 14 -0.82 -9.38 12.66
CA HIS A 14 0.52 -9.79 12.19
C HIS A 14 0.71 -9.48 10.69
N LEU A 15 -0.36 -9.55 9.91
CA LEU A 15 -0.35 -9.11 8.51
C LEU A 15 -0.13 -7.61 8.42
N THR A 16 -0.83 -6.81 9.23
CA THR A 16 -0.63 -5.36 9.26
C THR A 16 0.78 -4.96 9.69
N GLU A 17 1.38 -5.69 10.63
CA GLU A 17 2.77 -5.46 11.05
C GLU A 17 3.75 -5.70 9.89
N SER A 18 3.58 -6.81 9.15
CA SER A 18 4.37 -7.11 7.94
C SER A 18 4.23 -6.02 6.86
N TRP A 19 3.02 -5.49 6.66
CA TRP A 19 2.77 -4.39 5.73
C TRP A 19 3.42 -3.08 6.18
N ILE A 20 3.36 -2.75 7.47
CA ILE A 20 4.02 -1.56 8.04
C ILE A 20 5.53 -1.64 7.85
N GLU A 21 6.14 -2.78 8.18
CA GLU A 21 7.58 -2.97 7.97
C GLU A 21 7.97 -2.87 6.48
N ARG A 22 7.15 -3.45 5.60
CA ARG A 22 7.36 -3.36 4.16
C ARG A 22 7.29 -1.91 3.68
N ALA A 23 6.31 -1.13 4.13
CA ALA A 23 6.22 0.29 3.82
C ALA A 23 7.47 1.05 4.28
N ALA A 24 7.93 0.81 5.52
CA ALA A 24 9.13 1.46 6.05
C ALA A 24 10.40 1.11 5.24
N ARG A 25 10.54 -0.13 4.77
CA ARG A 25 11.66 -0.50 3.87
C ARG A 25 11.59 0.22 2.54
N LEU A 26 10.40 0.34 1.95
CA LEU A 26 10.20 1.04 0.68
C LEU A 26 10.45 2.55 0.82
N GLU A 27 10.02 3.18 1.92
CA GLU A 27 10.34 4.57 2.22
C GLU A 27 11.85 4.81 2.33
N LYS A 28 12.60 3.90 2.97
CA LYS A 28 14.07 3.95 2.98
C LYS A 28 14.68 3.79 1.59
N LEU A 29 14.11 2.98 0.72
CA LEU A 29 14.59 2.89 -0.66
C LEU A 29 14.37 4.20 -1.42
N LEU A 30 13.27 4.90 -1.16
CA LEU A 30 13.00 6.22 -1.75
C LEU A 30 13.92 7.32 -1.21
N THR A 31 14.57 7.16 -0.05
CA THR A 31 15.60 8.13 0.35
C THR A 31 16.88 8.00 -0.48
N ILE A 32 17.15 6.81 -1.01
CA ILE A 32 18.30 6.53 -1.88
C ILE A 32 17.96 6.86 -3.34
N CYS A 33 16.78 6.40 -3.80
CA CYS A 33 16.29 6.56 -5.17
C CYS A 33 14.91 7.23 -5.16
N PRO A 34 14.83 8.57 -4.98
CA PRO A 34 13.56 9.26 -4.75
C PRO A 34 12.59 9.23 -5.92
N ARG A 35 13.07 8.96 -7.14
CA ARG A 35 12.28 8.88 -8.38
C ARG A 35 12.03 7.45 -8.85
N ASP A 36 12.34 6.45 -8.04
CA ASP A 36 12.09 5.06 -8.44
C ASP A 36 10.58 4.81 -8.52
N ILE A 37 10.08 4.72 -9.76
CA ILE A 37 8.67 4.51 -10.07
C ILE A 37 8.19 3.18 -9.50
N LEU A 38 9.00 2.12 -9.57
CA LEU A 38 8.61 0.79 -9.10
C LEU A 38 8.45 0.79 -7.58
N VAL A 39 9.41 1.37 -6.87
CA VAL A 39 9.35 1.49 -5.41
C VAL A 39 8.17 2.35 -4.97
N ARG A 40 7.89 3.46 -5.66
CA ARG A 40 6.69 4.29 -5.39
C ARG A 40 5.40 3.52 -5.64
N CYS A 41 5.31 2.75 -6.72
CA CYS A 41 4.15 1.91 -7.00
C CYS A 41 3.93 0.89 -5.89
N ASP A 42 4.99 0.22 -5.45
CA ASP A 42 4.91 -0.79 -4.42
C ASP A 42 4.56 -0.18 -3.05
N LEU A 43 5.11 0.99 -2.72
CA LEU A 43 4.75 1.72 -1.50
C LEU A 43 3.27 2.09 -1.52
N ALA A 44 2.78 2.61 -2.65
CA ALA A 44 1.39 2.97 -2.81
C ALA A 44 0.46 1.76 -2.65
N SER A 45 0.79 0.60 -3.24
CA SER A 45 0.04 -0.64 -3.06
C SER A 45 0.02 -1.10 -1.59
N VAL A 46 1.15 -1.05 -0.88
CA VAL A 46 1.20 -1.41 0.55
C VAL A 46 0.35 -0.45 1.39
N LEU A 47 0.36 0.85 1.07
CA LEU A 47 -0.48 1.84 1.73
C LEU A 47 -1.98 1.59 1.49
N GLU A 48 -2.36 1.06 0.32
CA GLU A 48 -3.75 0.62 0.06
C GLU A 48 -4.16 -0.54 0.98
N GLU A 49 -3.29 -1.54 1.16
CA GLU A 49 -3.53 -2.68 2.07
C GLU A 49 -3.62 -2.23 3.53
N LEU A 50 -2.87 -1.20 3.92
CA LEU A 50 -2.95 -0.56 5.24
C LEU A 50 -4.16 0.37 5.41
N GLY A 51 -5.00 0.54 4.39
CA GLY A 51 -6.15 1.45 4.43
C GLY A 51 -5.77 2.94 4.36
N GLN A 52 -4.50 3.26 4.15
CA GLN A 52 -3.98 4.62 4.05
C GLN A 52 -4.13 5.18 2.62
N TYR A 53 -5.37 5.18 2.11
CA TYR A 53 -5.69 5.51 0.72
C TYR A 53 -5.25 6.92 0.30
N GLU A 54 -5.27 7.89 1.22
CA GLU A 54 -4.81 9.26 0.94
C GLU A 54 -3.31 9.31 0.64
N LYS A 55 -2.50 8.60 1.45
CA LYS A 55 -1.04 8.50 1.23
C LYS A 55 -0.72 7.68 -0.01
N ALA A 56 -1.45 6.60 -0.27
CA ALA A 56 -1.32 5.84 -1.51
C ALA A 56 -1.57 6.74 -2.73
N LEU A 57 -2.60 7.57 -2.69
CA LEU A 57 -2.96 8.48 -3.78
C LEU A 57 -1.89 9.55 -4.05
N ILE A 58 -1.18 10.03 -3.03
CA ILE A 58 -0.02 10.92 -3.20
C ILE A 58 1.10 10.20 -3.98
N ASN A 59 1.43 8.97 -3.61
CA ASN A 59 2.46 8.18 -4.30
C ASN A 59 2.06 7.85 -5.74
N TRP A 60 0.80 7.48 -5.99
CA TRP A 60 0.30 7.25 -7.35
C TRP A 60 0.36 8.50 -8.22
N LYS A 61 0.02 9.67 -7.67
CA LYS A 61 0.18 10.96 -8.38
C LYS A 61 1.63 11.24 -8.73
N ALA A 62 2.57 10.96 -7.82
CA ALA A 62 3.99 11.15 -8.06
C ALA A 62 4.50 10.22 -9.18
N VAL A 63 4.00 8.98 -9.25
CA VAL A 63 4.28 8.08 -10.38
C VAL A 63 3.76 8.66 -11.70
N LEU A 64 2.51 9.14 -11.75
CA LEU A 64 1.93 9.70 -12.97
C LEU A 64 2.56 11.03 -13.41
N ALA A 65 3.18 11.76 -12.48
CA ALA A 65 3.95 12.96 -12.81
C ALA A 65 5.24 12.62 -13.57
N ASP A 66 5.87 11.49 -13.26
CA ASP A 66 7.10 11.02 -13.92
C ASP A 66 6.78 10.13 -15.14
N ASP A 67 5.74 9.29 -15.06
CA ASP A 67 5.23 8.41 -16.12
C ASP A 67 3.71 8.53 -16.23
N SER A 68 3.26 9.47 -17.05
CA SER A 68 1.83 9.75 -17.27
C SER A 68 1.02 8.59 -17.87
N ASN A 69 1.69 7.62 -18.50
CA ASN A 69 1.04 6.46 -19.12
C ASN A 69 1.09 5.20 -18.22
N ASN A 70 1.52 5.34 -16.97
CA ASN A 70 1.61 4.23 -16.05
C ASN A 70 0.23 3.67 -15.70
N LEU A 71 -0.11 2.51 -16.28
CA LEU A 71 -1.41 1.87 -16.08
C LEU A 71 -1.66 1.53 -14.60
N LYS A 72 -0.65 0.96 -13.92
CA LYS A 72 -0.73 0.56 -12.50
C LYS A 72 -1.09 1.75 -11.62
N ALA A 73 -0.49 2.91 -11.88
CA ALA A 73 -0.78 4.12 -11.11
C ALA A 73 -2.16 4.72 -11.40
N ARG A 74 -2.64 4.67 -12.65
CA ARG A 74 -4.02 5.08 -12.99
C ARG A 74 -5.05 4.21 -12.27
N GLU A 75 -4.85 2.90 -12.29
CA GLU A 75 -5.71 1.93 -11.60
C GLU A 75 -5.67 2.13 -10.07
N GLY A 76 -4.48 2.31 -9.51
CA GLY A 76 -4.28 2.59 -8.09
C GLY A 76 -4.99 3.88 -7.64
N MET A 77 -4.89 4.95 -8.43
CA MET A 77 -5.66 6.18 -8.16
C MET A 77 -7.17 5.94 -8.19
N ALA A 78 -7.68 5.18 -9.16
CA ALA A 78 -9.09 4.86 -9.26
C ALA A 78 -9.58 4.10 -8.01
N ARG A 79 -8.84 3.06 -7.59
CA ARG A 79 -9.14 2.31 -6.35
C ARG A 79 -9.12 3.20 -5.12
N CYS A 80 -8.07 4.02 -4.95
CA CYS A 80 -7.96 4.94 -3.82
C CYS A 80 -9.12 5.94 -3.77
N ARG A 81 -9.48 6.54 -4.92
CA ARG A 81 -10.61 7.47 -5.00
C ARG A 81 -11.94 6.83 -4.64
N LEU A 82 -12.18 5.59 -5.06
CA LEU A 82 -13.40 4.85 -4.68
C LEU A 82 -13.47 4.59 -3.17
N ARG A 83 -12.32 4.35 -2.52
CA ARG A 83 -12.25 4.11 -1.07
C ARG A 83 -12.36 5.38 -0.23
N ILE A 84 -11.80 6.51 -0.71
CA ILE A 84 -11.91 7.82 -0.05
C ILE A 84 -13.31 8.42 -0.28
N GLY A 85 -13.84 8.30 -1.50
CA GLY A 85 -15.12 8.86 -1.91
C GLY A 85 -16.35 8.06 -1.47
N ARG A 86 -16.18 6.81 -1.01
CA ARG A 86 -17.14 6.21 -0.09
C ARG A 86 -16.83 6.75 1.30
N PRO A 87 -17.59 7.73 1.85
CA PRO A 87 -17.72 7.74 3.30
C PRO A 87 -18.17 6.34 3.69
N LEU A 88 -17.71 5.84 4.83
CA LEU A 88 -18.25 4.64 5.47
C LEU A 88 -19.76 4.86 5.70
N GLN A 89 -20.59 4.75 4.67
CA GLN A 89 -22.03 4.61 4.80
C GLN A 89 -22.27 3.16 5.15
N SER A 90 -22.29 2.91 6.45
CA SER A 90 -23.00 1.88 7.21
C SER A 90 -22.33 1.92 8.59
N ASN A 91 -22.93 2.44 9.66
CA ASN A 91 -24.13 1.88 10.25
C ASN A 91 -24.84 2.91 11.16
N THR A 92 -26.06 3.31 10.81
CA THR A 92 -27.16 3.50 11.78
C THR A 92 -27.73 2.14 12.12
#